data_AF-G8FGH4-F1
#
_entry.id   AF-G8FGH4-F1
#
_cell.length_a   1.000
_cell.length_b   1.000
_cell.length_c   1.000
_cell.angle_alpha   90.00
_cell.angle_beta   90.00
_cell.angle_gamma   90.00
#
_symmetry.space_group_name_H-M   'P 1'
#
loop_
_entity.id
_entity.type
_entity.pdbx_description
1 polymer ?
#
loop_
_entity_poly.entity_id
_entity_poly.type
_entity_poly.pdbx_seq_one_letter_code
_entity_poly.pdbx_strand_id
1 'polypeptide(L)'
;LQELLGTSSTDALSSTSDIWLLGKCYKLSPEESSGGTDHGNGSAAFLEDFSSRIWITYRKGFDAIGDSKFTSDVRWGCMIRSSQMLVAQALLFHHLGRSWRKPSQKPHDSKYIEILHLFGDSEACAFSIHNLLEAGKAYGLAAREWVGPYAMCRTWETITRAKREQAEP
;
A
#
# COMPACT_ATOMS: atom_id res chain seq x y z
N LEU A 1 1.42 -12.98 -7.52
CA LEU A 1 2.32 -12.54 -8.62
C LEU A 1 2.25 -13.42 -9.86
N GLN A 2 1.90 -14.72 -9.75
CA GLN A 2 1.67 -15.58 -10.92
C GLN A 2 0.33 -15.34 -11.65
N GLU A 3 -0.67 -14.75 -11.00
CA GLU A 3 -1.98 -14.48 -11.63
C GLU A 3 -2.07 -13.19 -12.46
N LEU A 4 -1.01 -12.38 -12.48
CA LEU A 4 -0.89 -11.27 -13.44
C LEU A 4 -0.40 -11.75 -14.83
N LEU A 5 -0.17 -13.05 -14.98
CA LEU A 5 0.29 -13.73 -16.20
C LEU A 5 -0.63 -14.92 -16.54
N GLY A 6 -1.93 -14.78 -16.28
CA GLY A 6 -2.95 -15.76 -16.66
C GLY A 6 -3.31 -15.65 -18.14
N THR A 7 -2.91 -16.64 -18.92
CA THR A 7 -3.15 -16.76 -20.36
C THR A 7 -4.62 -17.07 -20.67
N SER A 8 -5.39 -16.06 -21.10
CA SER A 8 -6.52 -16.22 -22.04
C SER A 8 -7.03 -14.88 -22.56
N SER A 9 -6.28 -14.26 -23.48
CA SER A 9 -6.77 -13.54 -24.66
C SER A 9 -5.55 -12.96 -25.38
N THR A 10 -5.06 -13.69 -26.38
CA THR A 10 -3.84 -13.38 -27.14
C THR A 10 -3.96 -12.18 -28.08
N ASP A 11 -5.05 -11.40 -28.04
CA ASP A 11 -5.30 -10.28 -28.96
C ASP A 11 -5.36 -8.88 -28.32
N ALA A 12 -5.08 -8.73 -27.01
CA ALA A 12 -5.15 -7.42 -26.33
C ALA A 12 -3.78 -6.79 -25.96
N LEU A 13 -2.66 -7.51 -26.15
CA LEU A 13 -1.32 -7.05 -25.76
C LEU A 13 -0.43 -6.65 -26.95
N SER A 14 -0.97 -6.55 -28.17
CA SER A 14 -0.22 -6.07 -29.34
C SER A 14 -0.07 -4.53 -29.41
N SER A 15 -0.66 -3.80 -28.45
CA SER A 15 -0.43 -2.36 -28.29
C SER A 15 0.58 -2.12 -27.17
N THR A 16 1.81 -1.80 -27.56
CA THR A 16 2.91 -1.38 -26.68
C THR A 16 2.62 -0.03 -26.05
N SER A 17 1.71 -0.04 -25.08
CA SER A 17 1.28 1.14 -24.36
C SER A 17 2.16 1.39 -23.14
N ASP A 18 2.49 2.66 -22.93
CA ASP A 18 3.23 3.11 -21.75
C ASP A 18 2.50 2.75 -20.46
N ILE A 19 3.23 2.27 -19.44
CA ILE A 19 2.67 2.03 -18.10
C ILE A 19 2.86 3.29 -17.24
N TRP A 20 1.79 3.75 -16.60
CA TRP A 20 1.85 4.81 -15.60
C TRP A 20 1.66 4.26 -14.20
N LEU A 21 2.61 4.52 -13.32
CA LEU A 21 2.52 4.20 -11.90
C LEU A 21 2.78 5.47 -11.10
N LEU A 22 1.79 5.94 -10.34
CA LEU A 22 1.92 7.06 -9.39
C LEU A 22 2.70 8.26 -9.97
N GLY A 23 2.28 8.73 -11.15
CA GLY A 23 2.88 9.89 -11.82
C GLY A 23 4.19 9.64 -12.58
N LYS A 24 4.69 8.39 -12.67
CA LYS A 24 5.85 8.03 -13.49
C LYS A 24 5.43 7.14 -14.66
N CYS A 25 5.90 7.50 -15.86
CA CYS A 25 5.71 6.75 -17.09
C CYS A 25 6.86 5.75 -17.32
N TYR A 26 6.51 4.55 -17.78
CA TYR A 26 7.41 3.46 -18.15
C TYR A 26 7.11 3.04 -19.58
N LYS A 27 8.06 3.27 -20.48
CA LYS A 27 7.92 2.92 -21.89
C LYS A 27 8.25 1.45 -22.10
N LEU A 28 7.33 0.70 -22.70
CA LEU A 28 7.51 -0.69 -23.09
C LEU A 28 7.69 -0.73 -24.61
N SER A 29 8.91 -0.55 -25.13
CA SER A 29 9.07 -0.52 -26.60
C SER A 29 8.96 -1.94 -27.20
N PRO A 30 8.29 -2.10 -28.35
CA PRO A 30 8.58 -3.20 -29.27
C PRO A 30 9.83 -2.81 -30.09
N GLU A 31 10.52 -3.80 -30.66
CA GLU A 31 11.79 -3.73 -31.41
C GLU A 31 11.73 -2.74 -32.62
N GLU A 32 12.79 -2.18 -33.23
CA GLU A 32 14.05 -2.75 -33.74
C GLU A 32 15.07 -1.62 -34.02
N SER A 33 16.37 -1.82 -33.74
CA SER A 33 17.54 -1.37 -34.54
C SER A 33 18.84 -1.67 -33.78
N SER A 34 19.56 -2.69 -34.23
CA SER A 34 21.03 -2.83 -34.20
C SER A 34 21.80 -2.18 -33.03
N GLY A 35 22.18 -3.00 -32.05
CA GLY A 35 23.34 -2.76 -31.18
C GLY A 35 23.07 -1.88 -29.94
N GLY A 36 22.57 -2.48 -28.86
CA GLY A 36 22.53 -1.85 -27.54
C GLY A 36 21.58 -2.57 -26.58
N THR A 37 22.06 -2.94 -25.40
CA THR A 37 21.45 -3.85 -24.40
C THR A 37 20.26 -3.27 -23.59
N ASP A 38 19.34 -2.50 -24.18
CA ASP A 38 18.41 -1.65 -23.39
C ASP A 38 16.92 -2.09 -23.37
N HIS A 39 16.55 -3.15 -24.10
CA HIS A 39 15.15 -3.64 -24.17
C HIS A 39 14.56 -4.13 -22.83
N GLY A 40 15.39 -4.39 -21.82
CA GLY A 40 14.94 -4.81 -20.48
C GLY A 40 14.64 -3.66 -19.50
N ASN A 41 15.02 -2.42 -19.82
CA ASN A 41 15.13 -1.35 -18.83
C ASN A 41 13.76 -0.82 -18.35
N GLY A 42 12.81 -0.57 -19.26
CA GLY A 42 11.49 -0.02 -18.89
C GLY A 42 10.64 -0.96 -18.04
N SER A 43 10.55 -2.24 -18.43
CA SER A 43 9.81 -3.27 -17.69
C SER A 43 10.49 -3.58 -16.35
N ALA A 44 11.82 -3.73 -16.32
CA ALA A 44 12.54 -3.95 -15.07
C ALA A 44 12.40 -2.76 -14.11
N ALA A 45 12.49 -1.52 -14.61
CA ALA A 45 12.31 -0.32 -13.80
C ALA A 45 10.88 -0.20 -13.26
N PHE A 46 9.87 -0.62 -14.04
CA PHE A 46 8.50 -0.72 -13.56
C PHE A 46 8.37 -1.76 -12.43
N LEU A 47 8.89 -2.96 -12.63
CA LEU A 47 8.82 -4.04 -11.64
C LEU A 47 9.56 -3.68 -10.35
N GLU A 48 10.72 -3.03 -10.45
CA GLU A 48 11.46 -2.50 -9.31
C GLU A 48 10.63 -1.44 -8.56
N ASP A 49 9.99 -0.52 -9.28
CA ASP A 49 9.12 0.50 -8.69
C ASP A 49 7.89 -0.09 -8.02
N PHE A 50 7.22 -1.00 -8.70
CA PHE A 50 6.01 -1.66 -8.24
C PHE A 50 6.29 -2.50 -6.98
N SER A 51 7.35 -3.30 -7.00
CA SER A 51 7.75 -4.14 -5.85
C SER A 51 8.31 -3.34 -4.66
N SER A 52 8.68 -2.08 -4.88
CA SER A 52 9.10 -1.17 -3.81
C SER A 52 7.93 -0.56 -3.03
N ARG A 53 6.68 -0.71 -3.50
CA ARG A 53 5.51 -0.17 -2.82
C ARG A 53 5.11 -1.04 -1.63
N ILE A 54 4.65 -0.41 -0.55
CA ILE A 54 4.16 -1.14 0.62
C ILE A 54 2.82 -1.79 0.26
N TRP A 55 2.81 -3.12 0.29
CA TRP A 55 1.61 -3.91 0.02
C TRP A 55 1.02 -4.41 1.33
N ILE A 56 -0.24 -4.05 1.59
CA ILE A 56 -0.97 -4.42 2.80
C ILE A 56 -2.20 -5.22 2.38
N THR A 57 -2.31 -6.43 2.91
CA THR A 57 -3.35 -7.41 2.56
C THR A 57 -4.21 -7.73 3.77
N TYR A 58 -5.24 -8.54 3.55
CA TYR A 58 -5.93 -9.21 4.65
C TYR A 58 -4.97 -10.01 5.52
N ARG A 59 -5.31 -10.09 6.80
CA ARG A 59 -4.56 -10.78 7.85
C ARG A 59 -5.52 -11.58 8.73
N LYS A 60 -4.94 -12.55 9.43
CA LYS A 60 -5.63 -13.44 10.36
C LYS A 60 -4.71 -13.72 11.54
N GLY A 61 -5.29 -13.95 12.70
CA GLY A 61 -4.55 -14.25 13.93
C GLY A 61 -3.94 -13.02 14.61
N PHE A 62 -4.40 -11.81 14.27
CA PHE A 62 -4.13 -10.63 15.10
C PHE A 62 -5.04 -10.62 16.33
N ASP A 63 -4.69 -9.82 17.34
CA ASP A 63 -5.45 -9.69 18.58
C ASP A 63 -6.89 -9.26 18.33
N ALA A 64 -7.82 -9.70 19.17
CA ALA A 64 -9.24 -9.38 18.99
C ALA A 64 -9.48 -7.86 18.93
N ILE A 65 -10.29 -7.41 17.97
CA ILE A 65 -10.57 -5.98 17.79
C ILE A 65 -11.57 -5.52 18.86
N GLY A 66 -11.11 -4.72 19.83
CA GLY A 66 -11.91 -4.24 20.96
C GLY A 66 -12.59 -5.39 21.70
N ASP A 67 -13.86 -5.22 22.07
CA ASP A 67 -14.65 -6.26 22.75
C ASP A 67 -15.23 -7.33 21.79
N SER A 68 -14.86 -7.28 20.50
CA SER A 68 -15.35 -8.26 19.52
C SER A 68 -14.55 -9.57 19.57
N LYS A 69 -14.94 -10.54 18.75
CA LYS A 69 -14.18 -11.79 18.51
C LYS A 69 -13.43 -11.77 17.19
N PHE A 70 -13.34 -10.62 16.52
CA PHE A 70 -12.73 -10.54 15.19
C PHE A 70 -11.21 -10.51 15.30
N THR A 71 -10.58 -11.56 14.79
CA THR A 71 -9.12 -11.74 14.70
C THR A 71 -8.66 -11.85 13.23
N SER A 72 -9.54 -11.46 12.30
CA SER A 72 -9.31 -11.51 10.86
C SER A 72 -10.13 -10.44 10.14
N ASP A 73 -9.53 -9.79 9.16
CA ASP A 73 -10.18 -8.79 8.30
C ASP A 73 -10.54 -9.32 6.92
N VAL A 74 -10.37 -10.63 6.70
CA VAL A 74 -10.75 -11.32 5.47
C VAL A 74 -12.24 -11.08 5.17
N ARG A 75 -12.53 -10.68 3.92
CA ARG A 75 -13.86 -10.35 3.35
C ARG A 75 -14.44 -8.98 3.70
N TRP A 76 -13.84 -8.19 4.59
CA TRP A 76 -14.40 -6.88 4.94
C TRP A 76 -13.36 -5.75 5.07
N GLY A 77 -12.09 -6.07 5.32
CA GLY A 77 -11.04 -5.07 5.52
C GLY A 77 -10.52 -4.38 4.26
N CYS A 78 -11.05 -4.66 3.06
CA CYS A 78 -10.42 -4.25 1.79
C CYS A 78 -10.21 -2.74 1.70
N MET A 79 -11.21 -1.97 2.12
CA MET A 79 -11.12 -0.52 2.12
C MET A 79 -10.07 -0.02 3.12
N ILE A 80 -10.05 -0.59 4.32
CA ILE A 80 -9.06 -0.24 5.34
C ILE A 80 -7.66 -0.50 4.81
N ARG A 81 -7.39 -1.71 4.28
CA ARG A 81 -6.08 -2.08 3.71
C ARG A 81 -5.68 -1.20 2.53
N SER A 82 -6.61 -0.89 1.64
CA SER A 82 -6.36 0.00 0.50
C SER A 82 -6.02 1.41 0.97
N SER A 83 -6.71 1.91 2.00
CA SER A 83 -6.42 3.22 2.58
C SER A 83 -5.08 3.25 3.32
N GLN A 84 -4.72 2.17 4.03
CA GLN A 84 -3.41 2.02 4.66
C GLN A 84 -2.30 2.04 3.60
N MET A 85 -2.47 1.37 2.45
CA MET A 85 -1.51 1.44 1.35
C MET A 85 -1.39 2.87 0.79
N LEU A 86 -2.50 3.59 0.64
CA LEU A 86 -2.49 4.98 0.16
C LEU A 86 -1.70 5.89 1.11
N VAL A 87 -1.95 5.80 2.42
CA VAL A 87 -1.24 6.60 3.43
C VAL A 87 0.22 6.18 3.58
N ALA A 88 0.51 4.88 3.58
CA ALA A 88 1.88 4.36 3.58
C ALA A 88 2.67 4.91 2.38
N GLN A 89 2.03 4.96 1.21
CA GLN A 89 2.63 5.52 0.01
C GLN A 89 2.89 7.03 0.12
N ALA A 90 1.97 7.78 0.71
CA ALA A 90 2.17 9.20 0.99
C ALA A 90 3.35 9.44 1.95
N LEU A 91 3.47 8.62 3.02
CA LEU A 91 4.59 8.68 3.95
C LEU A 91 5.93 8.33 3.27
N LEU A 92 5.95 7.30 2.41
CA LEU A 92 7.13 6.99 1.61
C LEU A 92 7.55 8.17 0.73
N PHE A 93 6.61 8.81 0.04
CA PHE A 93 6.92 9.97 -0.79
C PHE A 93 7.42 11.14 0.03
N HIS A 94 6.81 11.40 1.18
CA HIS A 94 7.18 12.50 2.04
C HIS A 94 8.58 12.33 2.62
N HIS A 95 8.94 11.12 3.07
CA HIS A 95 10.20 10.89 3.78
C HIS A 95 11.36 10.39 2.91
N LEU A 96 11.07 9.63 1.84
CA LEU A 96 12.08 8.98 0.99
C LEU A 96 12.03 9.46 -0.48
N GLY A 97 10.93 10.10 -0.88
CA GLY A 97 10.73 10.62 -2.23
C GLY A 97 10.16 9.59 -3.22
N ARG A 98 9.54 10.08 -4.31
CA ARG A 98 8.93 9.26 -5.38
C ARG A 98 9.92 8.30 -6.05
N SER A 99 11.16 8.74 -6.20
CA SER A 99 12.22 8.00 -6.90
C SER A 99 12.82 6.88 -6.06
N TRP A 100 12.54 6.82 -4.75
CA TRP A 100 13.06 5.77 -3.88
C TRP A 100 12.59 4.37 -4.32
N ARG A 101 13.49 3.40 -4.18
CA ARG A 101 13.29 1.98 -4.46
C ARG A 101 13.77 1.18 -3.26
N LYS A 102 13.08 0.09 -2.96
CA LYS A 102 13.44 -0.82 -1.87
C LYS A 102 14.71 -1.58 -2.25
N PRO A 103 15.80 -1.50 -1.45
CA PRO A 103 17.00 -2.28 -1.70
C PRO A 103 16.68 -3.79 -1.72
N SER A 104 17.26 -4.51 -2.69
CA SER A 104 17.12 -5.96 -2.84
C SER A 104 17.78 -6.73 -1.69
N GLN A 105 18.85 -6.17 -1.13
CA GLN A 105 19.61 -6.72 -0.01
C GLN A 105 19.38 -5.91 1.28
N LYS A 106 19.58 -6.57 2.43
CA LYS A 106 19.57 -5.93 3.74
C LYS A 106 20.90 -5.19 3.99
N PRO A 107 20.93 -4.19 4.89
CA PRO A 107 19.80 -3.66 5.67
C PRO A 107 18.86 -2.79 4.81
N HIS A 108 17.57 -2.77 5.19
CA HIS A 108 16.62 -1.83 4.59
C HIS A 108 16.77 -0.45 5.23
N ASP A 109 16.35 0.59 4.50
CA ASP A 109 16.30 1.96 4.98
C ASP A 109 15.53 2.04 6.32
N SER A 110 16.13 2.69 7.33
CA SER A 110 15.53 2.78 8.67
C SER A 110 14.17 3.46 8.63
N LYS A 111 14.01 4.49 7.79
CA LYS A 111 12.75 5.22 7.65
C LYS A 111 11.68 4.37 6.98
N TYR A 112 12.06 3.53 6.01
CA TYR A 112 11.13 2.56 5.42
C TYR A 112 10.62 1.57 6.48
N ILE A 113 11.52 1.08 7.33
CA ILE A 113 11.15 0.17 8.43
C ILE A 113 10.27 0.88 9.46
N GLU A 114 10.57 2.13 9.84
CA GLU A 114 9.72 2.93 10.71
C GLU A 114 8.31 3.10 10.14
N ILE A 115 8.19 3.45 8.85
CA ILE A 115 6.90 3.59 8.16
C ILE A 115 6.13 2.26 8.21
N LEU A 116 6.76 1.13 7.93
CA LEU A 116 6.12 -0.18 8.00
C LEU A 116 5.55 -0.49 9.39
N HIS A 117 6.29 -0.18 10.44
CA HIS A 117 5.86 -0.45 11.82
C HIS A 117 4.60 0.33 12.21
N LEU A 118 4.29 1.45 11.55
CA LEU A 118 3.06 2.19 11.81
C LEU A 118 1.81 1.37 11.47
N PHE A 119 1.89 0.43 10.51
CA PHE A 119 0.73 -0.29 9.96
C PHE A 119 0.59 -1.74 10.45
N GLY A 120 1.38 -2.17 11.45
CA GLY A 120 1.24 -3.51 12.02
C GLY A 120 -0.15 -3.76 12.60
N ASP A 121 -0.60 -5.01 12.61
CA ASP A 121 -1.93 -5.40 13.10
C ASP A 121 -1.97 -5.58 14.63
N SER A 122 -1.51 -4.56 15.34
CA SER A 122 -1.48 -4.50 16.81
C SER A 122 -1.90 -3.11 17.26
N GLU A 123 -2.55 -2.99 18.42
CA GLU A 123 -2.92 -1.71 19.01
C GLU A 123 -1.70 -0.81 19.31
N ALA A 124 -0.51 -1.39 19.45
CA ALA A 124 0.74 -0.65 19.59
C ALA A 124 1.12 0.12 18.31
N CYS A 125 0.66 -0.31 17.13
CA CYS A 125 0.98 0.30 15.85
C CYS A 125 -0.01 1.45 15.55
N ALA A 126 0.51 2.66 15.36
CA ALA A 126 -0.30 3.88 15.30
C ALA A 126 -1.44 3.84 14.28
N PHE A 127 -1.24 3.19 13.14
CA PHE A 127 -2.18 3.10 12.02
C PHE A 127 -2.65 1.67 11.76
N SER A 128 -2.69 0.85 12.82
CA SER A 128 -3.25 -0.50 12.77
C SER A 128 -4.73 -0.51 12.43
N ILE A 129 -5.23 -1.67 11.99
CA ILE A 129 -6.67 -1.87 11.77
C ILE A 129 -7.48 -1.61 13.03
N HIS A 130 -6.95 -1.98 14.21
CA HIS A 130 -7.56 -1.75 15.52
C HIS A 130 -7.76 -0.25 15.76
N ASN A 131 -6.68 0.52 15.65
CA ASN A 131 -6.70 1.95 15.93
C ASN A 131 -7.51 2.75 14.90
N LEU A 132 -7.52 2.30 13.63
CA LEU A 132 -8.36 2.89 12.59
C LEU A 132 -9.85 2.65 12.85
N LEU A 133 -10.23 1.43 13.26
CA LEU A 133 -11.63 1.16 13.61
C LEU A 133 -12.06 1.98 14.83
N GLU A 134 -11.20 2.09 15.85
CA GLU A 134 -11.47 2.91 17.02
C GLU A 134 -11.70 4.38 16.66
N ALA A 135 -10.76 4.98 15.92
CA ALA A 135 -10.85 6.39 15.51
C ALA A 135 -12.03 6.68 14.57
N GLY A 136 -12.48 5.66 13.83
CA GLY A 136 -13.54 5.80 12.84
C GLY A 136 -14.95 5.49 13.35
N LYS A 137 -15.12 5.06 14.61
CA LYS A 137 -16.44 4.70 15.17
C LYS A 137 -17.50 5.77 14.94
N ALA A 138 -17.13 7.04 15.14
CA ALA A 138 -18.03 8.19 14.96
C ALA A 138 -18.51 8.39 13.51
N TYR A 139 -17.80 7.79 12.53
CA TYR A 139 -18.12 7.85 11.11
C TYR A 139 -18.67 6.52 10.57
N GLY A 140 -19.05 5.60 11.47
CA GLY A 140 -19.64 4.31 11.11
C GLY A 140 -18.63 3.24 10.71
N LEU A 141 -17.34 3.40 11.03
CA LEU A 141 -16.39 2.29 10.86
C LEU A 141 -16.64 1.25 11.94
N ALA A 142 -17.02 0.06 11.50
CA ALA A 142 -17.14 -1.11 12.33
C ALA A 142 -16.67 -2.34 11.55
N ALA A 143 -16.24 -3.37 12.27
CA ALA A 143 -15.87 -4.63 11.64
C ALA A 143 -17.07 -5.21 10.87
N ARG A 144 -16.81 -5.68 9.65
CA ARG A 144 -17.79 -6.22 8.68
C ARG A 144 -18.71 -5.20 8.00
N GLU A 145 -18.71 -3.94 8.42
CA GLU A 145 -19.49 -2.91 7.75
C GLU A 145 -18.80 -2.41 6.48
N TRP A 146 -19.60 -1.99 5.50
CA TRP A 146 -19.07 -1.36 4.31
C TRP A 146 -18.57 0.04 4.68
N VAL A 147 -17.26 0.21 4.66
CA VAL A 147 -16.67 1.53 4.81
C VAL A 147 -16.71 2.24 3.47
N GLY A 148 -16.95 3.56 3.47
CA GLY A 148 -16.88 4.42 2.29
C GLY A 148 -15.65 5.34 2.32
N PRO A 149 -15.18 5.86 1.16
CA PRO A 149 -13.98 6.69 1.11
C PRO A 149 -14.01 7.91 2.04
N TYR A 150 -15.17 8.58 2.15
CA TYR A 150 -15.36 9.72 3.06
C TYR A 150 -15.10 9.34 4.53
N ALA A 151 -15.70 8.24 4.98
CA ALA A 151 -15.55 7.77 6.36
C ALA A 151 -14.10 7.42 6.67
N MET A 152 -13.37 6.81 5.72
CA MET A 152 -11.93 6.58 5.88
C MET A 152 -11.15 7.90 5.98
N CYS A 153 -11.41 8.90 5.12
CA CYS A 153 -10.71 10.18 5.20
C CYS A 153 -10.89 10.85 6.56
N ARG A 154 -12.12 10.85 7.10
CA ARG A 154 -12.41 11.41 8.42
C ARG A 154 -11.76 10.61 9.55
N THR A 155 -11.65 9.30 9.39
CA THR A 155 -10.91 8.41 10.31
C THR A 155 -9.43 8.77 10.33
N TRP A 156 -8.80 8.93 9.16
CA TRP A 156 -7.39 9.33 9.04
C TRP A 156 -7.14 10.70 9.67
N GLU A 157 -8.03 11.67 9.43
CA GLU A 157 -7.94 12.98 10.07
C GLU A 157 -7.98 12.86 11.61
N THR A 158 -8.91 12.06 12.13
CA THR A 158 -9.12 11.89 13.58
C THR A 158 -7.93 11.22 14.24
N ILE A 159 -7.43 10.12 13.68
CA ILE A 159 -6.31 9.37 14.25
C ILE A 159 -5.01 10.18 14.18
N THR A 160 -4.76 10.92 13.11
CA THR A 160 -3.56 11.77 12.98
C THR A 160 -3.59 12.93 13.97
N ARG A 161 -4.74 13.55 14.22
CA ARG A 161 -4.90 14.60 15.25
C ARG A 161 -4.62 14.04 16.64
N ALA A 162 -5.26 12.93 17.01
CA ALA A 162 -5.08 12.30 18.31
C ALA A 162 -3.62 11.90 18.57
N LYS A 163 -2.93 11.36 17.56
CA LYS A 163 -1.51 10.99 17.67
C LYS A 163 -0.57 12.19 17.77
N ARG A 164 -0.93 13.32 17.16
CA ARG A 164 -0.18 14.57 17.30
C ARG A 164 -0.30 15.14 18.72
N GLU A 165 -1.51 15.18 19.27
CA GLU A 165 -1.77 15.65 20.63
C GLU A 165 -1.06 14.79 21.69
N GLN A 166 -0.96 13.48 21.47
CA GLN A 166 -0.18 12.57 22.34
C GLN A 166 1.35 12.78 22.26
N ALA A 167 1.83 13.42 21.19
CA ALA A 167 3.26 13.68 20.98
C ALA A 167 3.69 15.09 21.43
N GLU A 168 2.75 15.98 21.72
CA GLU A 168 2.99 17.32 22.27
C GLU A 168 2.81 17.26 23.82
N PRO A 169 3.89 17.47 24.62
CA PRO A 169 3.86 17.34 26.07
C PRO A 169 3.11 18.44 26.82
#